data_AF-A0A957DUP5-F1
#
_entry.id   AF-A0A957DUP5-F1
#
_cell.length_a   1.000
_cell.length_b   1.000
_cell.length_c   1.000
_cell.angle_alpha   90.00
_cell.angle_beta   90.00
_cell.angle_gamma   90.00
#
_symmetry.space_group_name_H-M   'P 1'
#
loop_
_entity.id
_entity.type
_entity.pdbx_description
1 polymer ?
#
loop_
_entity_poly.entity_id
_entity_poly.type
_entity_poly.pdbx_seq_one_letter_code
_entity_poly.pdbx_strand_id
1 'polypeptide(L)'
;MRAIFNAPDRQAVEALLTKTVAKYSHTASRLATWLEENPPQGFTVFSLPPAHRQRLRTANGLERLNREIRRRSHVAALFPNEASCLRLVTAIVMETSEEWLTDRTYIQLDAA
;
A
#
# COMPACT_ATOMS: atom_id res chain seq x y z
N MET A 1 2.35 4.33 -14.01
CA MET A 1 2.36 3.72 -12.66
C MET A 1 1.76 2.32 -12.61
N ARG A 2 0.46 2.11 -12.89
CA ARG A 2 -0.15 0.76 -12.80
C ARG A 2 0.58 -0.31 -13.64
N ALA A 3 1.02 0.02 -14.85
CA ALA A 3 1.79 -0.90 -15.69
C ALA A 3 3.15 -1.28 -15.08
N ILE A 4 3.81 -0.35 -14.37
CA ILE A 4 5.10 -0.56 -13.70
C ILE A 4 4.92 -1.56 -12.54
N PHE A 5 3.94 -1.36 -11.66
CA PHE A 5 3.69 -2.27 -10.54
C PHE A 5 2.98 -3.59 -10.90
N ASN A 6 2.61 -3.77 -12.18
CA ASN A 6 1.98 -5.00 -12.68
C ASN A 6 2.94 -5.87 -13.50
N ALA A 7 4.21 -5.50 -13.65
CA ALA A 7 5.14 -6.36 -14.38
C ALA A 7 5.38 -7.68 -13.64
N PRO A 8 5.80 -8.75 -14.36
CA PRO A 8 5.89 -10.09 -13.79
C PRO A 8 7.01 -10.23 -12.75
N ASP A 9 8.13 -9.54 -12.96
CA ASP A 9 9.34 -9.64 -12.17
C ASP A 9 10.07 -8.29 -12.05
N ARG A 10 11.10 -8.28 -11.22
CA ARG A 10 11.90 -7.08 -10.92
C ARG A 10 12.63 -6.54 -12.15
N GLN A 11 13.19 -7.40 -12.99
CA GLN A 11 13.94 -6.98 -14.17
C GLN A 11 13.02 -6.30 -15.20
N ALA A 12 11.82 -6.85 -15.40
CA ALA A 12 10.80 -6.28 -16.27
C ALA A 12 10.32 -4.91 -15.76
N VAL A 13 10.17 -4.75 -14.45
CA VAL A 13 9.84 -3.45 -13.84
C VAL A 13 10.92 -2.41 -14.06
N GLU A 14 12.19 -2.77 -13.81
CA GLU A 14 13.32 -1.87 -13.97
C GLU A 14 13.46 -1.41 -15.43
N ALA A 15 13.37 -2.34 -16.39
CA ALA A 15 13.38 -2.01 -17.81
C ALA A 15 12.22 -1.09 -18.22
N LEU A 16 11.02 -1.37 -17.70
CA LEU A 16 9.84 -0.54 -17.97
C LEU A 16 9.96 0.85 -17.33
N LEU A 17 10.60 0.95 -16.16
CA LEU A 17 10.87 2.23 -15.50
C LEU A 17 11.81 3.07 -16.36
N THR A 18 12.96 2.53 -16.77
CA THR A 18 13.92 3.22 -17.64
C THR A 18 13.26 3.71 -18.93
N LYS A 19 12.45 2.86 -19.58
CA LYS A 19 11.70 3.24 -20.78
C LYS A 19 10.70 4.37 -20.51
N THR A 20 10.04 4.35 -19.36
CA THR A 20 9.05 5.37 -18.97
C THR A 20 9.74 6.71 -18.67
N VAL A 21 10.87 6.69 -17.97
CA VAL A 21 11.68 7.87 -17.67
C VAL A 21 12.17 8.50 -18.97
N ALA A 22 12.76 7.73 -19.88
CA ALA A 22 13.22 8.21 -21.17
C ALA A 22 12.09 8.83 -22.02
N LYS A 23 10.86 8.30 -21.90
CA LYS A 23 9.68 8.86 -22.58
C LYS A 23 9.30 10.23 -22.04
N TYR A 24 9.39 10.45 -20.72
CA TYR A 24 8.93 11.69 -20.08
C TYR A 24 10.04 12.69 -19.81
N SER A 25 11.31 12.36 -20.04
CA SER A 25 12.46 13.24 -19.81
C SER A 25 12.32 14.61 -20.46
N HIS A 26 11.84 14.65 -21.71
CA HIS A 26 11.69 15.88 -22.48
C HIS A 26 10.38 16.63 -22.23
N THR A 27 9.28 15.92 -22.01
CA THR A 27 7.94 16.53 -21.87
C THR A 27 7.62 16.91 -20.43
N ALA A 28 8.19 16.19 -19.45
CA ALA A 28 7.89 16.35 -18.03
C ALA A 28 9.10 15.95 -17.18
N SER A 29 10.18 16.75 -17.25
CA SER A 29 11.45 16.47 -16.56
C SER A 29 11.30 16.22 -15.05
N ARG A 30 10.47 17.02 -14.35
CA ARG A 30 10.17 16.81 -12.92
C ARG A 30 9.56 15.45 -12.62
N LEU A 31 8.68 14.96 -13.50
CA LEU A 31 8.08 13.63 -13.35
C LEU A 31 9.13 12.54 -13.61
N ALA A 32 9.99 12.72 -14.61
CA ALA A 32 11.05 11.78 -14.93
C ALA A 32 12.03 11.61 -13.76
N THR A 33 12.50 12.70 -13.16
CA THR A 33 13.34 12.66 -11.94
C THR A 33 12.63 11.95 -10.79
N TRP A 34 11.37 12.31 -10.53
CA TRP A 34 10.61 11.66 -9.46
C TRP A 34 10.45 10.15 -9.68
N LEU A 35 10.25 9.72 -10.93
CA LEU A 35 10.14 8.31 -11.31
C LEU A 35 11.45 7.54 -11.15
N GLU A 36 12.62 8.18 -11.24
CA GLU A 36 13.89 7.50 -10.98
C GLU A 36 14.10 7.24 -9.48
N GLU A 37 13.73 8.20 -8.63
CA GLU A 37 14.09 8.17 -7.21
C GLU A 37 13.10 7.40 -6.32
N ASN A 38 11.80 7.46 -6.62
CA ASN A 38 10.75 7.04 -5.68
C ASN A 38 10.24 5.60 -5.91
N PRO A 39 9.84 5.21 -7.13
CA PRO A 39 9.32 3.86 -7.41
C PRO A 39 10.23 2.69 -6.98
N PRO A 40 11.57 2.76 -7.09
CA PRO A 40 12.43 1.64 -6.70
C PRO A 40 12.25 1.16 -5.26
N GLN A 41 11.88 2.05 -4.34
CA GLN A 41 11.59 1.70 -2.94
C GLN A 41 10.41 0.72 -2.82
N GLY A 42 9.45 0.79 -3.74
CA GLY A 42 8.28 -0.10 -3.79
C GLY A 42 8.53 -1.43 -4.49
N PHE A 43 9.68 -1.64 -5.12
CA PHE A 43 9.98 -2.87 -5.88
C PHE A 43 10.34 -4.06 -4.99
N THR A 44 10.49 -3.85 -3.68
CA THR A 44 10.62 -4.92 -2.69
C THR A 44 9.47 -5.93 -2.79
N VAL A 45 8.27 -5.51 -3.22
CA VAL A 45 7.13 -6.43 -3.42
C VAL A 45 7.44 -7.60 -4.37
N PHE A 46 8.38 -7.44 -5.31
CA PHE A 46 8.73 -8.51 -6.26
C PHE A 46 9.53 -9.65 -5.63
N SER A 47 10.10 -9.49 -4.42
CA SER A 47 10.72 -10.60 -3.69
C SER A 47 9.70 -11.54 -3.03
N LEU A 48 8.44 -11.12 -2.93
CA LEU A 48 7.38 -11.91 -2.29
C LEU A 48 6.77 -12.92 -3.28
N PRO A 49 6.12 -14.00 -2.79
CA PRO A 49 5.33 -14.91 -3.62
C PRO A 49 4.29 -14.16 -4.47
N PRO A 50 4.05 -14.57 -5.74
CA PRO A 50 3.10 -13.89 -6.63
C PRO A 50 1.70 -13.70 -6.04
N ALA A 51 1.24 -14.66 -5.21
CA ALA A 51 -0.04 -14.59 -4.50
C ALA A 51 -0.13 -13.37 -3.57
N HIS A 52 0.97 -12.98 -2.92
CA HIS A 52 1.00 -11.83 -2.00
C HIS A 52 1.14 -10.50 -2.72
N ARG A 53 1.83 -10.49 -3.87
CA ARG A 53 2.10 -9.27 -4.65
C ARG A 53 0.83 -8.51 -5.00
N GLN A 54 -0.27 -9.22 -5.30
CA GLN A 54 -1.52 -8.58 -5.72
C GLN A 54 -2.07 -7.59 -4.69
N ARG A 55 -1.98 -7.94 -3.39
CA ARG A 55 -2.49 -7.13 -2.29
C ARG A 55 -1.43 -6.15 -1.77
N LEU A 56 -0.16 -6.54 -1.76
CA LEU A 56 0.93 -5.75 -1.18
C LEU A 56 1.53 -4.70 -2.12
N ARG A 57 1.28 -4.77 -3.44
CA ARG A 57 1.81 -3.77 -4.39
C ARG A 57 1.10 -2.42 -4.34
N THR A 58 0.02 -2.28 -3.58
CA THR A 58 -0.74 -1.03 -3.45
C THR A 58 -0.97 -0.68 -1.99
N ALA A 59 -1.25 0.60 -1.74
CA ALA A 59 -1.66 1.09 -0.42
C ALA A 59 -3.15 0.87 -0.14
N ASN A 60 -3.90 0.14 -0.98
CA ASN A 60 -5.37 0.05 -0.90
C ASN A 60 -5.85 -0.50 0.45
N GLY A 61 -5.15 -1.48 1.02
CA GLY A 61 -5.47 -2.05 2.34
C GLY A 61 -5.34 -1.01 3.44
N LEU A 62 -4.20 -0.30 3.45
CA LEU A 62 -3.91 0.78 4.40
C LEU A 62 -4.90 1.95 4.25
N GLU A 63 -5.21 2.36 3.02
CA GLU A 63 -6.18 3.42 2.75
C GLU A 63 -7.59 3.02 3.21
N ARG A 64 -7.97 1.74 3.07
CA ARG A 64 -9.24 1.23 3.58
C ARG A 64 -9.29 1.27 5.10
N LEU A 65 -8.24 0.79 5.77
CA LEU A 65 -8.11 0.85 7.23
C LEU A 65 -8.15 2.30 7.73
N ASN A 66 -7.38 3.21 7.12
CA ASN A 66 -7.36 4.62 7.49
C ASN A 66 -8.71 5.30 7.30
N ARG A 67 -9.43 4.96 6.22
CA ARG A 67 -10.80 5.44 5.99
C ARG A 67 -11.74 4.97 7.10
N GLU A 68 -11.60 3.72 7.52
CA GLU A 68 -12.44 3.14 8.57
C GLU A 68 -12.16 3.74 9.95
N ILE A 69 -10.89 3.91 10.30
CA ILE A 69 -10.46 4.61 11.50
C ILE A 69 -11.07 6.02 11.52
N ARG A 70 -10.92 6.79 10.43
CA ARG A 70 -11.50 8.13 10.33
C ARG A 70 -13.03 8.12 10.45
N ARG A 71 -13.71 7.18 9.80
CA ARG A 71 -15.17 7.06 9.83
C ARG A 71 -15.68 6.82 11.25
N ARG A 72 -15.08 5.88 11.98
CA ARG A 72 -15.52 5.51 13.35
C ARG A 72 -15.03 6.48 14.42
N SER A 73 -13.88 7.13 14.22
CA SER A 73 -13.43 8.20 15.12
C SER A 73 -14.24 9.48 14.97
N HIS A 74 -14.83 9.74 13.79
CA HIS A 74 -15.60 10.97 13.53
C HIS A 74 -16.82 11.12 14.45
N VAL A 75 -17.41 10.02 14.90
CA VAL A 75 -18.58 10.04 15.81
C VAL A 75 -18.24 10.67 17.17
N ALA A 76 -17.00 10.56 17.63
CA ALA A 76 -16.59 11.13 18.90
C ALA A 76 -16.50 12.66 18.88
N ALA A 77 -16.37 13.28 17.69
CA ALA A 77 -16.18 14.72 17.42
C ALA A 77 -14.97 15.41 18.11
N LEU A 78 -14.74 15.15 19.39
CA LEU A 78 -13.63 15.59 20.22
C LEU A 78 -13.24 14.47 21.19
N PHE A 79 -11.94 14.28 21.41
CA PHE A 79 -11.45 13.35 22.44
C PHE A 79 -11.00 14.14 23.68
N PRO A 80 -11.33 13.67 24.89
CA PRO A 80 -10.95 14.36 26.13
C PRO A 80 -9.44 14.28 26.41
N ASN A 81 -8.73 13.31 25.85
CA ASN A 81 -7.28 13.16 25.90
C ASN A 81 -6.80 12.17 24.81
N GLU A 82 -5.50 12.13 24.59
CA GLU A 82 -4.85 11.24 23.62
C GLU A 82 -5.13 9.76 23.90
N ALA A 83 -5.08 9.35 25.18
CA ALA A 83 -5.34 7.97 25.58
C ALA A 83 -6.76 7.50 25.19
N SER A 84 -7.75 8.40 25.21
CA SER A 84 -9.11 8.09 24.77
C SER A 84 -9.19 7.85 23.26
N CYS A 85 -8.48 8.66 22.47
CA CYS A 85 -8.38 8.46 21.02
C CYS A 85 -7.67 7.13 20.72
N LEU A 86 -6.53 6.89 21.38
CA LEU A 86 -5.74 5.66 21.20
C LEU A 86 -6.59 4.42 21.47
N ARG A 87 -7.35 4.38 22.57
CA ARG A 87 -8.24 3.25 22.88
C ARG A 87 -9.24 2.94 21.77
N LEU A 88 -9.87 3.96 21.20
CA LEU A 88 -10.83 3.76 20.12
C LEU A 88 -10.14 3.25 18.85
N VAL A 89 -9.03 3.87 18.45
CA VAL A 89 -8.27 3.45 17.27
C VAL A 89 -7.76 2.02 17.42
N THR A 90 -7.21 1.67 18.59
CA THR A 90 -6.77 0.32 18.90
C THR A 90 -7.91 -0.69 18.82
N ALA A 91 -9.08 -0.36 19.38
CA ALA A 91 -10.26 -1.24 19.29
C ALA A 91 -10.68 -1.50 17.83
N ILE A 92 -10.67 -0.47 16.97
CA ILE A 92 -11.00 -0.61 15.54
C ILE A 92 -9.98 -1.50 14.81
N VAL A 93 -8.69 -1.32 15.10
CA VAL A 93 -7.61 -2.12 14.49
C VAL A 93 -7.67 -3.56 14.97
N MET A 94 -7.96 -3.80 16.25
CA MET A 94 -8.16 -5.14 16.80
C MET A 94 -9.32 -5.85 16.13
N GLU A 95 -10.49 -5.21 16.04
CA GLU A 95 -11.67 -5.76 15.36
C GLU A 95 -11.36 -6.10 13.89
N THR A 96 -10.69 -5.19 13.17
CA THR A 96 -10.28 -5.44 11.77
C THR A 96 -9.30 -6.60 11.66
N SER A 97 -8.37 -6.72 12.61
CA SER A 97 -7.41 -7.82 12.65
C SER A 97 -8.10 -9.16 12.90
N GLU A 98 -9.08 -9.20 13.80
CA GLU A 98 -9.88 -10.39 14.09
C GLU A 98 -10.66 -10.83 12.84
N GLU A 99 -11.34 -9.90 12.15
CA GLU A 99 -12.04 -10.18 10.89
C GLU A 99 -11.11 -10.75 9.80
N TRP A 100 -9.88 -10.23 9.72
CA TRP A 100 -8.88 -10.72 8.77
C TRP A 100 -8.34 -12.11 9.15
N LEU A 101 -8.48 -12.56 10.38
CA LEU A 101 -8.06 -13.89 10.80
C LEU A 101 -9.19 -14.92 10.65
N THR A 102 -10.44 -14.52 10.90
CA THR A 102 -11.59 -15.45 10.99
C THR A 102 -12.39 -15.60 9.70
N ASP A 103 -12.73 -14.50 9.03
CA ASP A 103 -13.68 -14.53 7.91
C ASP A 103 -12.98 -14.55 6.54
N ARG A 104 -12.13 -13.56 6.27
CA ARG A 104 -11.48 -13.38 4.96
C ARG A 104 -10.01 -13.05 5.14
N THR A 105 -9.19 -14.11 5.16
CA THR A 105 -7.74 -13.95 5.30
C THR A 105 -7.17 -12.93 4.31
N TYR A 106 -6.65 -11.84 4.86
CA TYR A 106 -6.17 -10.72 4.06
C TYR A 106 -4.85 -11.06 3.37
N ILE A 107 -3.95 -11.80 4.00
CA ILE A 107 -2.74 -12.36 3.38
C ILE A 107 -2.50 -13.74 3.98
N GLN A 108 -2.40 -14.75 3.12
CA GLN A 108 -2.09 -16.12 3.51
C GLN A 108 -0.56 -16.26 3.61
N LEU A 109 0.01 -16.07 4.79
CA LEU A 109 1.47 -16.07 4.98
C LEU A 109 2.12 -17.45 4.72
N ASP A 110 1.35 -18.52 4.88
CA ASP A 110 1.81 -19.92 4.71
C ASP A 110 1.63 -20.48 3.30
N ALA A 111 1.07 -19.70 2.37
CA ALA A 111 0.92 -20.11 0.98
C ALA A 111 2.26 -19.90 0.23
N ALA A 112 3.22 -20.80 0.49
CA ALA A 112 4.44 -20.98 -0.28
C ALA A 112 4.21 -21.97 -1.45
#